data_AF-A0A1I8G4F9-F1
#
_entry.id   AF-A0A1I8G4F9-F1
#
_cell.length_a   1.000
_cell.length_b   1.000
_cell.length_c   1.000
_cell.angle_alpha   90.00
_cell.angle_beta   90.00
_cell.angle_gamma   90.00
#
_symmetry.space_group_name_H-M   'P 1'
#
loop_
_entity.id
_entity.type
_entity.pdbx_description
1 polymer ?
#
loop_
_entity_poly.entity_id
_entity_poly.type
_entity_poly.pdbx_seq_one_letter_code
_entity_poly.pdbx_strand_id
1 'polypeptide(L)'
;LQSVAESNLPNGSRRLTAHLTCRNCSIKFVTSGTTASGNGGGTTRWRRTIRLGRSSDGLDASALKHRSEWVYTSGQMSLMVNSRPTLGVTFNRHHDQRLTAAYFGYDSNHLSASSAAQHLFSIVYNSFGQPLSVVPNAQKSFFRPVYFKYTDRNQLSEMRWADKPRTASESTAREGWLQRQYDSAGRLVSEARNFSSGSAASSDDLAVHRFGYSDNSSMPGRISDPAGQTYRFERDPSTGGLGRLVTPTGTIRLRAHSSLSSNRLLYWPWLGTARAAVFHYNADEALESVLYPSRQRR
;
A
#
# COMPACT_ATOMS: atom_id res chain seq x y z
N LEU A 1 -10.79 26.58 -2.23
CA LEU A 1 -10.13 26.37 -3.55
C LEU A 1 -10.70 27.44 -4.47
N GLN A 2 -9.89 28.33 -5.03
CA GLN A 2 -10.41 29.52 -5.72
C GLN A 2 -10.50 29.32 -7.24
N SER A 3 -9.57 28.56 -7.84
CA SER A 3 -9.67 28.14 -9.24
C SER A 3 -8.76 26.95 -9.56
N VAL A 4 -9.15 26.17 -10.58
CA VAL A 4 -8.32 25.16 -11.23
C VAL A 4 -8.41 25.40 -12.73
N ALA A 5 -7.28 25.40 -13.43
CA ALA A 5 -7.20 25.54 -14.88
C ALA A 5 -6.26 24.48 -15.45
N GLU A 6 -6.72 23.79 -16.49
CA GLU A 6 -5.90 22.89 -17.30
C GLU A 6 -5.59 23.57 -18.64
N SER A 7 -4.37 23.38 -19.14
CA SER A 7 -3.94 23.91 -20.43
C SER A 7 -3.02 22.91 -21.12
N ASN A 8 -3.18 22.76 -22.43
CA ASN A 8 -2.21 22.07 -23.26
C ASN A 8 -1.08 23.03 -23.60
N LEU A 9 0.15 22.58 -23.44
CA LEU A 9 1.35 23.32 -23.80
C LEU A 9 1.74 23.00 -25.26
N PRO A 10 2.44 23.93 -25.96
CA PRO A 10 2.79 23.76 -27.38
C PRO A 10 3.59 22.50 -27.73
N ASN A 11 4.24 21.89 -26.74
CA ASN A 11 5.03 20.66 -26.87
C ASN A 11 4.21 19.39 -26.54
N GLY A 12 2.88 19.47 -26.56
CA GLY A 12 1.99 18.34 -26.25
C GLY A 12 1.89 17.98 -24.77
N SER A 13 2.56 18.72 -23.88
CA SER A 13 2.46 18.49 -22.44
C SER A 13 1.19 19.09 -21.85
N ARG A 14 0.69 18.47 -20.78
CA ARG A 14 -0.43 19.02 -20.00
C ARG A 14 0.09 19.82 -18.82
N ARG A 15 -0.56 20.96 -18.55
CA ARG A 15 -0.29 21.81 -17.40
C ARG A 15 -1.56 22.04 -16.61
N LEU A 16 -1.56 21.62 -15.35
CA LEU A 16 -2.61 21.90 -14.39
C LEU A 16 -2.15 22.96 -13.40
N THR A 17 -2.96 24.00 -13.23
CA THR A 17 -2.70 25.10 -12.30
C THR A 17 -3.86 25.20 -11.32
N ALA A 18 -3.57 25.17 -10.02
CA ALA A 18 -4.58 25.38 -8.97
C ALA A 18 -4.17 26.54 -8.07
N HIS A 19 -5.15 27.36 -7.70
CA HIS A 19 -4.97 28.52 -6.85
C HIS A 19 -5.80 28.38 -5.56
N LEU A 20 -5.12 28.57 -4.43
CA LEU A 20 -5.69 28.54 -3.09
C LEU A 20 -5.30 29.84 -2.38
N THR A 21 -6.29 30.62 -1.97
CA THR A 21 -6.09 31.80 -1.13
C THR A 21 -6.50 31.48 0.30
N CYS A 22 -5.69 31.95 1.25
CA CYS A 22 -6.00 31.96 2.67
C CYS A 22 -5.86 33.39 3.21
N ARG A 23 -6.31 33.63 4.46
CA ARG A 23 -6.48 34.97 5.04
C ARG A 23 -5.24 35.88 4.94
N ASN A 24 -4.03 35.34 4.76
CA ASN A 24 -2.78 36.09 4.52
C ASN A 24 -1.83 35.40 3.50
N CYS A 25 -2.34 34.48 2.66
CA CYS A 25 -1.48 33.72 1.75
C CYS A 25 -2.13 33.46 0.38
N SER A 26 -1.28 33.38 -0.64
CA SER A 26 -1.62 32.87 -1.96
C SER A 26 -0.74 31.67 -2.26
N ILE A 27 -1.37 30.53 -2.54
CA ILE A 27 -0.72 29.27 -2.88
C ILE A 27 -1.05 28.94 -4.33
N LYS A 28 -0.02 28.86 -5.17
CA LYS A 28 -0.14 28.40 -6.56
C LYS A 28 0.52 27.05 -6.73
N PHE A 29 -0.28 26.07 -7.14
CA PHE A 29 0.20 24.75 -7.56
C PHE A 29 0.27 24.73 -9.08
N VAL A 30 1.40 24.30 -9.62
CA VAL A 30 1.58 24.05 -11.05
C VAL A 30 2.14 22.66 -11.25
N THR A 31 1.45 21.82 -12.00
CA THR A 31 1.92 20.49 -12.42
C THR A 31 2.08 20.48 -13.94
N SER A 32 3.20 19.94 -14.45
CA SER A 32 3.43 19.79 -15.90
C SER A 32 4.30 18.57 -16.21
N GLY A 33 4.03 17.87 -17.31
CA GLY A 33 4.79 16.68 -17.72
C GLY A 33 5.31 16.79 -19.16
N THR A 34 6.62 16.82 -19.39
CA THR A 34 7.23 16.95 -20.73
C THR A 34 8.05 15.74 -21.11
N THR A 35 7.92 15.27 -22.35
CA THR A 35 8.78 14.22 -22.92
C THR A 35 9.58 14.81 -24.08
N ALA A 36 10.91 14.69 -24.02
CA ALA A 36 11.80 15.07 -25.11
C ALA A 36 12.43 13.81 -25.71
N SER A 37 12.22 13.58 -27.00
CA SER A 37 12.86 12.51 -27.77
C SER A 37 14.19 13.02 -28.32
N GLY A 38 15.29 12.31 -28.04
CA GLY A 38 16.60 12.55 -28.65
C GLY A 38 17.25 11.22 -29.06
N ASN A 39 18.30 11.30 -29.87
CA ASN A 39 18.98 10.14 -30.47
C ASN A 39 19.62 9.16 -29.44
N GLY A 40 19.66 9.50 -28.15
CA GLY A 40 20.23 8.69 -27.06
C GLY A 40 19.23 8.17 -26.02
N GLY A 41 17.93 8.18 -26.34
CA GLY A 41 16.85 7.82 -25.42
C GLY A 41 16.06 9.05 -24.93
N GLY A 42 14.76 8.87 -24.75
CA GLY A 42 13.86 9.97 -24.36
C GLY A 42 14.02 10.36 -22.89
N THR A 43 13.99 11.67 -22.60
CA THR A 43 13.87 12.18 -21.24
C THR A 43 12.42 12.56 -20.96
N THR A 44 11.82 11.96 -19.94
CA THR A 44 10.48 12.32 -19.47
C THR A 44 10.57 13.02 -18.13
N ARG A 45 9.88 14.13 -17.96
CA ARG A 45 10.00 14.98 -16.77
C ARG A 45 8.63 15.42 -16.26
N TRP A 46 8.34 15.09 -15.01
CA TRP A 46 7.11 15.46 -14.31
C TRP A 46 7.44 16.45 -13.21
N ARG A 47 6.95 17.68 -13.33
CA ARG A 47 7.27 18.78 -12.43
C ARG A 47 6.03 19.21 -11.67
N ARG A 48 6.18 19.36 -10.35
CA ARG A 48 5.26 20.07 -9.47
C ARG A 48 5.96 21.29 -8.86
N THR A 49 5.33 22.45 -8.92
CA THR A 49 5.82 23.68 -8.31
C THR A 49 4.75 24.24 -7.39
N ILE A 50 5.13 24.50 -6.14
CA ILE A 50 4.33 25.20 -5.14
C ILE A 50 4.97 26.57 -4.95
N ARG A 51 4.18 27.62 -5.11
CA ARG A 51 4.61 28.99 -4.80
C ARG A 51 3.76 29.51 -3.67
N LEU A 52 4.41 29.99 -2.62
CA LEU A 52 3.79 30.62 -1.45
C LEU A 52 4.14 32.11 -1.46
N GLY A 53 3.13 32.96 -1.62
CA GLY A 53 3.27 34.42 -1.50
C GLY A 53 2.36 34.98 -0.40
N ARG A 54 2.67 36.17 0.12
CA ARG A 54 1.72 36.94 0.93
C ARG A 54 0.64 37.51 0.01
N SER A 55 -0.60 37.58 0.49
CA SER A 55 -1.75 38.03 -0.32
C SER A 55 -1.65 39.47 -0.80
N SER A 56 -0.87 40.32 -0.11
CA SER A 56 -0.66 41.75 -0.43
C SER A 56 0.29 42.00 -1.59
N ASP A 57 1.21 41.09 -1.88
CA ASP A 57 2.39 41.39 -2.73
C ASP A 57 2.26 40.82 -4.16
N GLY A 58 1.15 40.16 -4.48
CA GLY A 58 1.04 39.35 -5.70
C GLY A 58 2.03 38.17 -5.69
N LEU A 59 1.91 37.25 -6.65
CA LEU A 59 2.79 36.07 -6.74
C LEU A 59 4.15 36.40 -7.39
N ASP A 60 4.75 37.55 -7.05
CA ASP A 60 6.03 37.99 -7.60
C ASP A 60 7.26 37.48 -6.83
N ALA A 61 8.43 37.64 -7.44
CA ALA A 61 9.63 36.80 -7.41
C ALA A 61 10.27 36.45 -6.04
N SER A 62 9.77 36.96 -4.91
CA SER A 62 10.22 36.63 -3.55
C SER A 62 9.44 35.47 -2.91
N ALA A 63 8.41 34.93 -3.56
CA ALA A 63 7.63 33.81 -3.08
C ALA A 63 8.51 32.57 -2.79
N LEU A 64 8.38 31.99 -1.58
CA LEU A 64 8.99 30.70 -1.26
C LEU A 64 8.54 29.68 -2.30
N LYS A 65 9.49 29.28 -3.15
CA LYS A 65 9.26 28.37 -4.27
C LYS A 65 9.77 27.01 -3.86
N HIS A 66 8.84 26.11 -3.56
CA HIS A 66 9.15 24.70 -3.45
C HIS A 66 8.89 24.04 -4.81
N ARG A 67 9.91 23.43 -5.39
CA ARG A 67 9.80 22.69 -6.65
C ARG A 67 10.17 21.25 -6.41
N SER A 68 9.27 20.33 -6.73
CA SER A 68 9.57 18.90 -6.81
C SER A 68 9.43 18.42 -8.24
N GLU A 69 10.35 17.59 -8.71
CA GLU A 69 10.39 17.14 -10.10
C GLU A 69 10.92 15.73 -10.19
N TRP A 70 10.15 14.84 -10.81
CA TRP A 70 10.64 13.54 -11.23
C TRP A 70 11.23 13.66 -12.63
N VAL A 71 12.48 13.25 -12.78
CA VAL A 71 13.19 13.19 -14.07
C VAL A 71 13.47 11.72 -14.37
N TYR A 72 12.99 11.24 -15.50
CA TYR A 72 13.29 9.91 -16.03
C TYR A 72 14.15 10.03 -17.28
N THR A 73 15.31 9.39 -17.27
CA THR A 73 16.26 9.38 -18.38
C THR A 73 16.82 7.97 -18.53
N SER A 74 16.55 7.31 -19.66
CA SER A 74 17.20 6.06 -20.08
C SER A 74 17.41 5.02 -18.96
N GLY A 75 16.34 4.64 -18.25
CA GLY A 75 16.41 3.65 -17.17
C GLY A 75 16.84 4.21 -15.80
N GLN A 76 16.93 5.52 -15.64
CA GLN A 76 17.14 6.18 -14.35
C GLN A 76 15.99 7.12 -14.05
N MET A 77 15.60 7.21 -12.78
CA MET A 77 14.57 8.09 -12.28
C MET A 77 15.08 8.85 -11.06
N SER A 78 14.95 10.18 -11.02
CA SER A 78 15.38 11.00 -9.90
C SER A 78 14.28 11.95 -9.46
N LEU A 79 14.01 11.98 -8.15
CA LEU A 79 13.27 13.05 -7.51
C LEU A 79 14.22 14.19 -7.20
N MET A 80 13.95 15.34 -7.80
CA MET A 80 14.64 16.59 -7.58
C MET A 80 13.78 17.49 -6.69
N VAL A 81 14.33 17.99 -5.59
CA VAL A 81 13.71 19.04 -4.77
C VAL A 81 14.55 20.30 -4.89
N ASN A 82 13.92 21.39 -5.31
CA ASN A 82 14.56 22.69 -5.58
C ASN A 82 15.82 22.54 -6.48
N SER A 83 15.69 21.71 -7.52
CA SER A 83 16.76 21.38 -8.47
C SER A 83 17.95 20.61 -7.88
N ARG A 84 17.82 20.05 -6.68
CA ARG A 84 18.81 19.12 -6.09
C ARG A 84 18.24 17.70 -6.06
N PRO A 85 19.01 16.67 -6.47
CA PRO A 85 18.55 15.29 -6.34
C PRO A 85 18.36 14.94 -4.86
N THR A 86 17.31 14.19 -4.55
CA THR A 86 16.99 13.76 -3.17
C THR A 86 16.83 12.25 -3.09
N LEU A 87 16.16 11.67 -4.09
CA LEU A 87 16.00 10.22 -4.24
C LEU A 87 16.25 9.85 -5.69
N GLY A 88 16.99 8.78 -5.93
CA GLY A 88 17.29 8.23 -7.24
C GLY A 88 16.93 6.77 -7.30
N VAL A 89 16.54 6.31 -8.48
CA VAL A 89 16.30 4.90 -8.80
C VAL A 89 16.98 4.61 -10.12
N THR A 90 17.79 3.56 -10.16
CA THR A 90 18.37 3.06 -11.41
C THR A 90 17.80 1.68 -11.69
N PHE A 91 17.29 1.50 -12.90
CA PHE A 91 16.72 0.25 -13.40
C PHE A 91 17.76 -0.44 -14.28
N ASN A 92 18.18 -1.64 -13.87
CA ASN A 92 19.06 -2.49 -14.66
C ASN A 92 18.31 -3.75 -15.06
N ARG A 93 18.16 -3.98 -16.37
CA ARG A 93 17.53 -5.18 -16.92
C ARG A 93 18.63 -6.19 -17.28
N HIS A 94 18.57 -7.35 -16.65
CA HIS A 94 19.50 -8.44 -16.86
C HIS A 94 19.09 -9.29 -18.08
N HIS A 95 20.03 -10.09 -18.59
CA HIS A 95 19.79 -10.96 -19.74
C HIS A 95 18.70 -12.03 -19.51
N ASP A 96 18.46 -12.42 -18.26
CA ASP A 96 17.43 -13.38 -17.85
C ASP A 96 16.05 -12.73 -17.63
N GLN A 97 15.82 -11.54 -18.21
CA GLN A 97 14.63 -10.71 -18.07
C GLN A 97 14.32 -10.22 -16.64
N ARG A 98 15.21 -10.47 -15.67
CA ARG A 98 15.06 -9.88 -14.34
C ARG A 98 15.37 -8.39 -14.39
N LEU A 99 14.69 -7.63 -13.54
CA LEU A 99 14.90 -6.20 -13.38
C LEU A 99 15.42 -5.95 -11.96
N THR A 100 16.50 -5.19 -11.83
CA THR A 100 16.92 -4.66 -10.53
C THR A 100 16.69 -3.16 -10.49
N ALA A 101 15.92 -2.69 -9.52
CA ALA A 101 15.79 -1.28 -9.19
C ALA A 101 16.65 -0.99 -7.96
N ALA A 102 17.73 -0.21 -8.13
CA ALA A 102 18.56 0.24 -7.02
C ALA A 102 18.18 1.66 -6.62
N TYR A 103 17.95 1.89 -5.33
CA TYR A 103 17.50 3.16 -4.76
C TYR A 103 18.66 3.88 -4.08
N PHE A 104 18.74 5.18 -4.28
CA PHE A 104 19.82 6.04 -3.79
C PHE A 104 19.26 7.28 -3.10
N GLY A 105 19.79 7.59 -1.93
CA GLY A 105 19.59 8.88 -1.27
C GLY A 105 20.75 9.80 -1.62
N TYR A 106 20.49 11.10 -1.74
CA TYR A 106 21.53 12.10 -1.98
C TYR A 106 21.67 12.99 -0.76
N ASP A 107 22.89 13.15 -0.28
CA ASP A 107 23.18 14.11 0.79
C ASP A 107 23.05 15.54 0.24
N SER A 108 22.27 16.38 0.94
CA SER A 108 22.04 17.78 0.61
C SER A 108 23.27 18.68 0.69
N ASN A 109 24.36 18.21 1.33
CA ASN A 109 25.60 18.96 1.52
C ASN A 109 26.59 18.87 0.35
N HIS A 110 26.38 17.94 -0.59
CA HIS A 110 27.28 17.76 -1.72
C HIS A 110 26.68 18.35 -3.01
N LEU A 111 27.43 19.25 -3.66
CA LEU A 111 27.00 20.01 -4.85
C LEU A 111 27.01 19.18 -6.14
N SER A 112 27.52 17.94 -6.12
CA SER A 112 27.67 17.09 -7.31
C SER A 112 26.97 15.73 -7.15
N ALA A 113 26.14 15.36 -8.12
CA ALA A 113 25.24 14.21 -8.08
C ALA A 113 25.92 12.83 -8.06
N SER A 114 27.19 12.69 -8.50
CA SER A 114 27.86 11.38 -8.62
C SER A 114 28.61 10.94 -7.37
N SER A 115 29.11 11.87 -6.54
CA SER A 115 29.86 11.57 -5.30
C SER A 115 28.98 11.56 -4.04
N ALA A 116 27.73 12.04 -4.13
CA ALA A 116 26.79 12.17 -3.01
C ALA A 116 25.78 11.03 -2.90
N ALA A 117 25.73 10.12 -3.88
CA ALA A 117 24.72 9.08 -3.97
C ALA A 117 25.03 7.94 -2.99
N GLN A 118 24.20 7.80 -1.97
CA GLN A 118 24.27 6.69 -1.02
C GLN A 118 23.25 5.63 -1.41
N HIS A 119 23.73 4.45 -1.79
CA HIS A 119 22.85 3.31 -2.03
C HIS A 119 22.06 2.98 -0.76
N LEU A 120 20.73 2.89 -0.88
CA LEU A 120 19.83 2.66 0.26
C LEU A 120 19.37 1.20 0.29
N PHE A 121 18.87 0.70 -0.83
CA PHE A 121 18.40 -0.67 -1.00
C PHE A 121 18.21 -1.00 -2.48
N SER A 122 18.05 -2.27 -2.80
CA SER A 122 17.69 -2.73 -4.15
C SER A 122 16.45 -3.62 -4.10
N ILE A 123 15.66 -3.60 -5.16
CA ILE A 123 14.56 -4.54 -5.38
C ILE A 123 14.86 -5.32 -6.66
N VAL A 124 14.82 -6.65 -6.57
CA VAL A 124 14.90 -7.53 -7.75
C VAL A 124 13.49 -7.93 -8.13
N TYR A 125 13.14 -7.87 -9.41
CA TYR A 125 11.84 -8.25 -9.94
C TYR A 125 11.98 -9.41 -10.93
N ASN A 126 10.95 -10.25 -11.01
CA ASN A 126 10.80 -11.24 -12.08
C ASN A 126 10.37 -10.57 -13.40
N SER A 127 10.24 -11.37 -14.46
CA SER A 127 9.81 -10.91 -15.80
C SER A 127 8.38 -10.34 -15.82
N PHE A 128 7.54 -10.70 -14.84
CA PHE A 128 6.18 -10.16 -14.66
C PHE A 128 6.15 -8.85 -13.86
N GLY A 129 7.31 -8.33 -13.42
CA GLY A 129 7.40 -7.10 -12.63
C GLY A 129 7.06 -7.28 -11.15
N GLN A 130 7.04 -8.51 -10.64
CA GLN A 130 6.80 -8.81 -9.22
C GLN A 130 8.11 -8.86 -8.43
N PRO A 131 8.18 -8.29 -7.22
CA PRO A 131 9.40 -8.25 -6.43
C PRO A 131 9.78 -9.65 -5.93
N LEU A 132 10.97 -10.14 -6.26
CA LEU A 132 11.57 -11.38 -5.75
C LEU A 132 12.35 -11.15 -4.46
N SER A 133 12.98 -9.98 -4.32
CA SER A 133 13.68 -9.62 -3.09
C SER A 133 13.79 -8.12 -2.90
N VAL A 134 13.86 -7.70 -1.64
CA VAL A 134 14.26 -6.35 -1.22
C VAL A 134 15.52 -6.50 -0.38
N VAL A 135 16.61 -5.88 -0.81
CA VAL A 135 17.94 -6.00 -0.19
C VAL A 135 18.40 -4.63 0.29
N PRO A 136 18.28 -4.32 1.59
CA PRO A 136 18.79 -3.08 2.16
C PRO A 136 20.32 -2.99 2.07
N ASN A 137 20.84 -1.77 1.93
CA ASN A 137 22.27 -1.53 2.09
C ASN A 137 22.66 -1.79 3.55
N ALA A 138 23.47 -2.83 3.72
CA ALA A 138 23.96 -3.31 5.00
C ALA A 138 24.65 -2.24 5.87
N GLN A 139 25.28 -1.25 5.25
CA GLN A 139 26.04 -0.20 5.92
C GLN A 139 25.18 1.00 6.33
N LYS A 140 23.96 1.10 5.78
CA LYS A 140 23.06 2.26 5.96
C LYS A 140 21.73 1.89 6.60
N SER A 141 21.41 0.60 6.65
CA SER A 141 20.14 0.10 7.15
C SER A 141 20.35 -1.07 8.08
N PHE A 142 19.65 -1.02 9.21
CA PHE A 142 19.51 -2.17 10.10
C PHE A 142 18.51 -3.19 9.56
N PHE A 143 17.69 -2.86 8.55
CA PHE A 143 16.77 -3.83 7.97
C PHE A 143 17.55 -4.92 7.22
N ARG A 144 17.04 -6.15 7.30
CA ARG A 144 17.60 -7.32 6.63
C ARG A 144 16.81 -7.61 5.35
N PRO A 145 17.34 -8.41 4.41
CA PRO A 145 16.64 -8.73 3.18
C PRO A 145 15.30 -9.41 3.40
N VAL A 146 14.37 -9.16 2.49
CA VAL A 146 13.07 -9.82 2.39
C VAL A 146 13.00 -10.53 1.04
N TYR A 147 12.48 -11.75 1.01
CA TYR A 147 12.36 -12.57 -0.19
C TYR A 147 10.91 -12.98 -0.42
N PHE A 148 10.54 -13.13 -1.69
CA PHE A 148 9.20 -13.52 -2.11
C PHE A 148 9.29 -14.64 -3.15
N LYS A 149 8.35 -15.58 -3.09
CA LYS A 149 8.09 -16.52 -4.18
C LYS A 149 6.63 -16.46 -4.58
N TYR A 150 6.41 -16.77 -5.85
CA TYR A 150 5.09 -16.77 -6.46
C TYR A 150 4.78 -18.15 -7.04
N THR A 151 3.50 -18.48 -7.10
CA THR A 151 3.00 -19.62 -7.88
C THR A 151 3.08 -19.30 -9.38
N ASP A 152 2.90 -20.31 -10.22
CA ASP A 152 2.80 -20.14 -11.68
C ASP A 152 1.60 -19.28 -12.11
N ARG A 153 0.65 -19.04 -11.20
CA ARG A 153 -0.49 -18.11 -11.39
C ARG A 153 -0.23 -16.73 -10.83
N ASN A 154 1.04 -16.37 -10.59
CA ASN A 154 1.46 -15.06 -10.09
C ASN A 154 0.90 -14.71 -8.68
N GLN A 155 0.55 -15.71 -7.87
CA GLN A 155 0.08 -15.50 -6.49
C GLN A 155 1.24 -15.69 -5.50
N LEU A 156 1.33 -14.86 -4.45
CA LEU A 156 2.37 -14.97 -3.43
C LEU A 156 2.26 -16.32 -2.69
N SER A 157 3.25 -17.19 -2.83
CA SER A 157 3.31 -18.50 -2.16
C SER A 157 4.19 -18.50 -0.93
N GLU A 158 5.24 -17.68 -0.91
CA GLU A 158 6.20 -17.64 0.18
C GLU A 158 6.74 -16.23 0.37
N MET A 159 6.90 -15.81 1.62
CA MET A 159 7.63 -14.61 1.99
C MET A 159 8.54 -14.93 3.17
N ARG A 160 9.80 -14.52 3.10
CA ARG A 160 10.81 -14.69 4.15
C ARG A 160 11.38 -13.35 4.53
N TRP A 161 11.55 -13.11 5.82
CA TRP A 161 12.17 -11.91 6.35
C TRP A 161 12.96 -12.26 7.60
N ALA A 162 13.88 -11.39 8.01
CA ALA A 162 14.44 -11.53 9.34
C ALA A 162 13.48 -10.91 10.36
N ASP A 163 13.27 -11.61 11.46
CA ASP A 163 12.34 -11.23 12.51
C ASP A 163 12.69 -9.94 13.25
N LYS A 164 13.97 -9.55 13.22
CA LYS A 164 14.48 -8.35 13.88
C LYS A 164 15.43 -7.55 12.98
N PRO A 165 15.46 -6.21 13.12
CA PRO A 165 16.54 -5.39 12.58
C PRO A 165 17.89 -5.86 13.13
N ARG A 166 18.97 -5.58 12.38
CA ARG A 166 20.35 -5.75 12.85
C ARG A 166 20.57 -4.87 14.07
N THR A 167 21.12 -5.43 15.13
CA THR A 167 21.72 -4.69 16.24
C THR A 167 23.24 -4.76 16.09
N ALA A 168 23.98 -3.84 16.73
CA ALA A 168 25.44 -3.80 16.66
C ALA A 168 26.12 -5.05 17.26
N SER A 169 25.38 -5.87 18.03
CA SER A 169 25.90 -7.00 18.81
C SER A 169 25.35 -8.38 18.43
N GLU A 170 24.39 -8.50 17.49
CA GLU A 170 23.79 -9.79 17.13
C GLU A 170 24.22 -10.28 15.73
N SER A 171 24.93 -11.42 15.71
CA SER A 171 25.36 -12.07 14.46
C SER A 171 24.25 -12.88 13.78
N THR A 172 23.25 -13.35 14.54
CA THR A 172 22.19 -14.23 14.02
C THR A 172 20.81 -13.65 14.31
N ALA A 173 20.05 -13.32 13.25
CA ALA A 173 18.62 -13.06 13.36
C ALA A 173 17.87 -14.31 12.93
N ARG A 174 16.71 -14.57 13.54
CA ARG A 174 15.88 -15.70 13.16
C ARG A 174 15.09 -15.33 11.90
N GLU A 175 14.77 -16.34 11.09
CA GLU A 175 14.00 -16.17 9.86
C GLU A 175 12.51 -16.26 10.20
N GLY A 176 11.79 -15.16 10.04
CA GLY A 176 10.33 -15.16 9.96
C GLY A 176 9.88 -15.55 8.56
N TRP A 177 8.78 -16.28 8.47
CA TRP A 177 8.25 -16.69 7.17
C TRP A 177 6.72 -16.76 7.15
N LEU A 178 6.20 -16.60 5.94
CA LEU A 178 4.80 -16.74 5.56
C LEU A 178 4.77 -17.71 4.39
N GLN A 179 3.95 -18.75 4.48
CA GLN A 179 3.70 -19.69 3.41
C GLN A 179 2.20 -19.77 3.13
N ARG A 180 1.85 -19.69 1.85
CA ARG A 180 0.48 -19.77 1.36
C ARG A 180 0.35 -20.92 0.39
N GLN A 181 -0.72 -21.69 0.54
CA GLN A 181 -1.07 -22.77 -0.36
C GLN A 181 -2.41 -22.48 -1.00
N TYR A 182 -2.53 -22.83 -2.26
CA TYR A 182 -3.72 -22.60 -3.08
C TYR A 182 -4.21 -23.92 -3.64
N ASP A 183 -5.53 -24.05 -3.81
CA ASP A 183 -6.10 -25.19 -4.54
C ASP A 183 -5.97 -25.02 -6.06
N SER A 184 -6.44 -26.02 -6.81
CA SER A 184 -6.45 -26.00 -8.29
C SER A 184 -7.31 -24.88 -8.88
N ALA A 185 -8.24 -24.31 -8.10
CA ALA A 185 -9.03 -23.14 -8.48
C ALA A 185 -8.33 -21.81 -8.15
N GLY A 186 -7.14 -21.84 -7.53
CA GLY A 186 -6.38 -20.65 -7.15
C GLY A 186 -6.89 -19.98 -5.85
N ARG A 187 -7.69 -20.69 -5.06
CA ARG A 187 -8.22 -20.20 -3.78
C ARG A 187 -7.26 -20.55 -2.65
N LEU A 188 -7.04 -19.61 -1.72
CA LEU A 188 -6.12 -19.79 -0.59
C LEU A 188 -6.69 -20.85 0.36
N VAL A 189 -6.04 -22.00 0.52
CA VAL A 189 -6.51 -23.10 1.40
C VAL A 189 -5.75 -23.18 2.72
N SER A 190 -4.52 -22.65 2.76
CA SER A 190 -3.69 -22.64 3.95
C SER A 190 -2.81 -21.40 3.97
N GLU A 191 -2.70 -20.78 5.15
CA GLU A 191 -1.72 -19.75 5.43
C GLU A 191 -1.00 -20.10 6.72
N ALA A 192 0.29 -20.39 6.63
CA ALA A 192 1.16 -20.67 7.75
C ALA A 192 2.12 -19.49 7.96
N ARG A 193 2.26 -19.04 9.20
CA ARG A 193 3.21 -17.99 9.59
C ARG A 193 4.03 -18.46 10.76
N ASN A 194 5.33 -18.19 10.73
CA ASN A 194 6.19 -18.32 11.88
C ASN A 194 6.71 -16.94 12.26
N PHE A 195 6.34 -16.51 13.46
CA PHE A 195 6.96 -15.37 14.12
C PHE A 195 7.94 -15.96 15.11
N SER A 196 9.24 -15.70 14.95
CA SER A 196 10.22 -16.16 15.93
C SER A 196 10.15 -15.32 17.21
N SER A 197 9.06 -15.47 17.96
CA SER A 197 8.87 -14.90 19.29
C SER A 197 9.62 -15.73 20.33
N GLY A 198 10.95 -15.65 20.28
CA GLY A 198 11.78 -15.70 21.49
C GLY A 198 11.58 -16.88 22.45
N SER A 199 11.59 -18.12 21.98
CA SER A 199 12.27 -19.24 22.66
C SER A 199 12.50 -20.34 21.63
N ALA A 200 13.49 -21.20 21.80
CA ALA A 200 13.85 -22.22 20.79
C ALA A 200 13.04 -23.53 20.92
N ALA A 201 11.89 -23.52 21.61
CA ALA A 201 11.30 -24.77 22.13
C ALA A 201 9.78 -24.94 21.97
N SER A 202 9.01 -23.94 21.55
CA SER A 202 7.55 -24.14 21.39
C SER A 202 7.15 -24.22 19.92
N SER A 203 6.38 -25.25 19.58
CA SER A 203 5.58 -25.35 18.35
C SER A 203 4.53 -24.23 18.24
N ASP A 204 4.43 -23.36 19.25
CA ASP A 204 3.41 -22.31 19.40
C ASP A 204 3.68 -21.07 18.54
N ASP A 205 4.90 -20.92 17.99
CA ASP A 205 5.25 -19.83 17.08
C ASP A 205 4.67 -20.02 15.66
N LEU A 206 4.13 -21.21 15.36
CA LEU A 206 3.50 -21.53 14.08
C LEU A 206 1.98 -21.26 14.11
N ALA A 207 1.57 -20.17 13.47
CA ALA A 207 0.16 -19.87 13.23
C ALA A 207 -0.29 -20.40 11.87
N VAL A 208 -1.00 -21.55 11.84
CA VAL A 208 -1.62 -22.09 10.64
C VAL A 208 -3.12 -21.79 10.60
N HIS A 209 -3.56 -21.04 9.60
CA HIS A 209 -4.96 -20.86 9.27
C HIS A 209 -5.33 -21.74 8.09
N ARG A 210 -6.47 -22.43 8.17
CA ARG A 210 -7.00 -23.27 7.09
C ARG A 210 -8.33 -22.73 6.60
N PHE A 211 -8.51 -22.70 5.29
CA PHE A 211 -9.68 -22.11 4.65
C PHE A 211 -10.46 -23.20 3.91
N GLY A 212 -11.70 -23.40 4.33
CA GLY A 212 -12.64 -24.34 3.71
C GLY A 212 -13.64 -23.61 2.82
N TYR A 213 -13.83 -24.12 1.62
CA TYR A 213 -14.76 -23.58 0.62
C TYR A 213 -15.89 -24.58 0.41
N SER A 214 -17.09 -24.05 0.17
CA SER A 214 -18.15 -24.84 -0.47
C SER A 214 -17.87 -24.94 -1.97
N ASP A 215 -18.43 -25.96 -2.62
CA ASP A 215 -18.31 -26.15 -4.07
C ASP A 215 -18.71 -24.87 -4.81
N ASN A 216 -17.87 -24.45 -5.76
CA ASN A 216 -18.01 -23.25 -6.58
C ASN A 216 -17.99 -21.88 -5.86
N SER A 217 -17.67 -21.79 -4.56
CA SER A 217 -17.49 -20.49 -3.89
C SER A 217 -16.05 -19.96 -4.01
N SER A 218 -15.91 -18.66 -4.30
CA SER A 218 -14.65 -17.91 -4.23
C SER A 218 -14.34 -17.36 -2.83
N MET A 219 -15.33 -17.32 -1.92
CA MET A 219 -15.13 -16.97 -0.52
C MET A 219 -15.11 -18.21 0.36
N PRO A 220 -14.25 -18.25 1.40
CA PRO A 220 -14.22 -19.34 2.36
C PRO A 220 -15.53 -19.37 3.14
N GLY A 221 -16.16 -20.54 3.21
CA GLY A 221 -17.30 -20.78 4.11
C GLY A 221 -16.85 -21.12 5.53
N ARG A 222 -15.58 -21.48 5.71
CA ARG A 222 -14.99 -21.86 7.00
C ARG A 222 -13.54 -21.39 7.09
N ILE A 223 -13.14 -20.88 8.25
CA ILE A 223 -11.74 -20.65 8.62
C ILE A 223 -11.46 -21.37 9.93
N SER A 224 -10.39 -22.14 9.97
CA SER A 224 -9.87 -22.71 11.21
C SER A 224 -8.62 -21.96 11.62
N ASP A 225 -8.56 -21.53 12.88
CA ASP A 225 -7.42 -20.83 13.45
C ASP A 225 -6.35 -21.83 13.96
N PRO A 226 -5.16 -21.35 14.39
CA PRO A 226 -4.08 -22.21 14.86
C PRO A 226 -4.44 -23.04 16.10
N ALA A 227 -5.38 -22.57 16.92
CA ALA A 227 -5.87 -23.30 18.09
C ALA A 227 -6.92 -24.38 17.72
N GLY A 228 -7.19 -24.57 16.42
CA GLY A 228 -8.20 -25.51 15.92
C GLY A 228 -9.62 -24.97 16.00
N GLN A 229 -9.80 -23.73 16.47
CA GLN A 229 -11.12 -23.13 16.56
C GLN A 229 -11.64 -22.79 15.17
N THR A 230 -12.95 -22.89 15.01
CA THR A 230 -13.58 -22.77 13.69
C THR A 230 -14.54 -21.61 13.63
N TYR A 231 -14.39 -20.81 12.57
CA TYR A 231 -15.24 -19.70 12.20
C TYR A 231 -15.97 -20.06 10.92
N ARG A 232 -17.31 -20.02 10.92
CA ARG A 232 -18.14 -20.34 9.75
C ARG A 232 -18.84 -19.08 9.25
N PHE A 233 -18.69 -18.82 7.96
CA PHE A 233 -19.30 -17.71 7.26
C PHE A 233 -20.53 -18.23 6.51
N GLU A 234 -21.71 -17.82 6.94
CA GLU A 234 -22.98 -18.20 6.32
C GLU A 234 -23.53 -17.00 5.56
N ARG A 235 -23.93 -17.21 4.30
CA ARG A 235 -24.47 -16.17 3.45
C ARG A 235 -25.95 -15.94 3.76
N ASP A 236 -26.37 -14.68 3.64
CA ASP A 236 -27.79 -14.33 3.61
C ASP A 236 -28.38 -14.83 2.26
N PRO A 237 -29.36 -15.76 2.26
CA PRO A 237 -29.95 -16.28 1.04
C PRO A 237 -30.62 -15.22 0.16
N SER A 238 -31.05 -14.10 0.75
CA SER A 238 -31.77 -13.04 0.04
C SER A 238 -30.85 -12.06 -0.69
N THR A 239 -29.62 -11.88 -0.20
CA THR A 239 -28.67 -10.89 -0.77
C THR A 239 -27.38 -11.54 -1.31
N GLY A 240 -27.10 -12.80 -0.98
CA GLY A 240 -25.84 -13.48 -1.30
C GLY A 240 -24.63 -12.96 -0.51
N GLY A 241 -24.79 -11.89 0.29
CA GLY A 241 -23.77 -11.31 1.16
C GLY A 241 -23.59 -12.10 2.47
N LEU A 242 -22.69 -11.64 3.35
CA LEU A 242 -22.50 -12.26 4.66
C LEU A 242 -23.74 -12.05 5.55
N GLY A 243 -24.40 -13.14 5.93
CA GLY A 243 -25.58 -13.11 6.80
C GLY A 243 -25.25 -13.44 8.26
N ARG A 244 -24.31 -14.35 8.47
CA ARG A 244 -23.96 -14.81 9.82
C ARG A 244 -22.50 -15.27 9.89
N LEU A 245 -21.87 -14.96 11.02
CA LEU A 245 -20.58 -15.48 11.40
C LEU A 245 -20.76 -16.31 12.68
N VAL A 246 -20.55 -17.62 12.56
CA VAL A 246 -20.51 -18.52 13.71
C VAL A 246 -19.07 -18.56 14.22
N THR A 247 -18.88 -18.14 15.47
CA THR A 247 -17.60 -18.16 16.17
C THR A 247 -17.64 -19.26 17.25
N PRO A 248 -16.50 -19.64 17.84
CA PRO A 248 -16.47 -20.56 18.98
C PRO A 248 -17.26 -20.05 20.18
N THR A 249 -17.34 -18.72 20.33
CA THR A 249 -18.00 -18.04 21.45
C THR A 249 -19.45 -17.70 21.19
N GLY A 250 -19.98 -17.98 19.99
CA GLY A 250 -21.37 -17.73 19.67
C GLY A 250 -21.61 -17.38 18.22
N THR A 251 -22.60 -16.54 17.98
CA THR A 251 -23.03 -16.19 16.63
C THR A 251 -23.22 -14.70 16.53
N ILE A 252 -22.61 -14.15 15.50
CA ILE A 252 -22.76 -12.77 15.06
C ILE A 252 -23.66 -12.78 13.84
N ARG A 253 -24.66 -11.91 13.79
CA ARG A 253 -25.55 -11.77 12.62
C ARG A 253 -25.31 -10.43 11.95
N LEU A 254 -25.28 -10.46 10.63
CA LEU A 254 -25.17 -9.29 9.78
C LEU A 254 -26.30 -9.31 8.77
N ARG A 255 -26.92 -8.17 8.51
CA ARG A 255 -27.90 -8.06 7.45
C ARG A 255 -27.69 -6.76 6.72
N ALA A 256 -27.36 -6.85 5.45
CA ALA A 256 -27.37 -5.70 4.56
C ALA A 256 -28.80 -5.49 4.04
N HIS A 257 -29.24 -4.23 4.02
CA HIS A 257 -30.49 -3.82 3.42
C HIS A 257 -30.21 -2.62 2.51
N SER A 258 -30.36 -2.81 1.22
CA SER A 258 -30.27 -1.75 0.23
C SER A 258 -31.66 -1.39 -0.28
N SER A 259 -31.94 -0.09 -0.37
CA SER A 259 -33.08 0.45 -1.10
C SER A 259 -32.60 1.58 -2.02
N LEU A 260 -33.47 2.05 -2.93
CA LEU A 260 -33.16 3.15 -3.85
C LEU A 260 -32.71 4.46 -3.16
N SER A 261 -32.99 4.62 -1.86
CA SER A 261 -32.72 5.85 -1.10
C SER A 261 -31.93 5.65 0.19
N SER A 262 -31.59 4.42 0.59
CA SER A 262 -30.88 4.16 1.83
C SER A 262 -30.19 2.80 1.82
N ASN A 263 -28.88 2.80 2.08
CA ASN A 263 -28.11 1.60 2.35
C ASN A 263 -27.91 1.45 3.85
N ARG A 264 -28.29 0.31 4.42
CA ARG A 264 -28.15 0.05 5.86
C ARG A 264 -27.48 -1.28 6.10
N LEU A 265 -26.58 -1.31 7.07
CA LEU A 265 -26.04 -2.53 7.62
C LEU A 265 -26.54 -2.69 9.05
N LEU A 266 -27.23 -3.80 9.32
CA LEU A 266 -27.68 -4.19 10.65
C LEU A 266 -26.71 -5.22 11.22
N TYR A 267 -26.23 -4.97 12.44
CA TYR A 267 -25.22 -5.79 13.11
C TYR A 267 -25.69 -6.19 14.50
N TRP A 268 -25.76 -7.50 14.77
CA TRP A 268 -26.04 -8.05 16.09
C TRP A 268 -24.78 -8.73 16.64
N PRO A 269 -24.07 -8.08 17.58
CA PRO A 269 -22.78 -8.56 18.06
C PRO A 269 -22.85 -9.82 18.92
N TRP A 270 -24.00 -10.11 19.55
CA TRP A 270 -24.14 -11.24 20.47
C TRP A 270 -25.45 -12.00 20.28
N LEU A 271 -25.42 -13.31 20.55
CA LEU A 271 -26.59 -14.15 20.59
C LEU A 271 -27.59 -13.59 21.63
N GLY A 272 -28.84 -13.36 21.23
CA GLY A 272 -29.90 -12.87 22.13
C GLY A 272 -30.03 -11.33 22.21
N THR A 273 -29.23 -10.55 21.48
CA THR A 273 -29.54 -9.13 21.32
C THR A 273 -30.78 -8.94 20.46
N ALA A 274 -31.82 -8.33 21.02
CA ALA A 274 -33.02 -7.96 20.28
C ALA A 274 -32.78 -6.80 19.30
N ARG A 275 -31.85 -5.90 19.64
CA ARG A 275 -31.58 -4.67 18.87
C ARG A 275 -30.23 -4.72 18.17
N ALA A 276 -30.23 -4.39 16.87
CA ALA A 276 -29.02 -4.27 16.08
C ALA A 276 -28.34 -2.92 16.32
N ALA A 277 -27.04 -2.85 16.11
CA ALA A 277 -26.42 -1.62 15.66
C ALA A 277 -26.77 -1.40 14.18
N VAL A 278 -27.16 -0.18 13.82
CA VAL A 278 -27.55 0.17 12.46
C VAL A 278 -26.59 1.20 11.91
N PHE A 279 -25.88 0.84 10.85
CA PHE A 279 -25.01 1.73 10.11
C PHE A 279 -25.76 2.21 8.88
N HIS A 280 -25.94 3.52 8.75
CA HIS A 280 -26.59 4.15 7.62
C HIS A 280 -25.52 4.69 6.68
N TYR A 281 -25.65 4.34 5.41
CA TYR A 281 -24.80 4.82 4.34
C TYR A 281 -25.66 5.60 3.34
N ASN A 282 -25.11 6.71 2.85
CA ASN A 282 -25.72 7.48 1.78
C ASN A 282 -25.52 6.76 0.42
N ALA A 283 -25.98 7.39 -0.67
CA ALA A 283 -25.87 6.83 -2.01
C ALA A 283 -24.41 6.67 -2.51
N ASP A 284 -23.47 7.45 -1.95
CA ASP A 284 -22.03 7.38 -2.26
C ASP A 284 -21.27 6.38 -1.37
N GLU A 285 -21.99 5.52 -0.65
CA GLU A 285 -21.43 4.56 0.33
C GLU A 285 -20.67 5.20 1.50
N ALA A 286 -20.86 6.50 1.72
CA ALA A 286 -20.31 7.18 2.90
C ALA A 286 -21.20 6.94 4.12
N LEU A 287 -20.57 6.62 5.26
CA LEU A 287 -21.26 6.44 6.53
C LEU A 287 -21.88 7.77 6.99
N GLU A 288 -23.21 7.83 7.03
CA GLU A 288 -23.98 9.00 7.42
C GLU A 288 -24.29 9.02 8.92
N SER A 289 -24.66 7.86 9.48
CA SER A 289 -24.94 7.74 10.91
C SER A 289 -24.78 6.31 11.43
N VAL A 290 -24.58 6.20 12.74
CA VAL A 290 -24.55 4.92 13.46
C VAL A 290 -25.52 4.99 14.63
N LEU A 291 -26.49 4.08 14.66
CA LEU A 291 -27.41 3.90 15.78
C LEU A 291 -26.94 2.69 16.58
N TYR A 292 -26.47 2.93 17.80
CA TYR A 292 -26.15 1.85 18.72
C TYR A 292 -27.40 1.40 19.47
N PRO A 293 -27.57 0.09 19.70
CA PRO A 293 -28.62 -0.37 20.60
C PRO A 293 -28.30 0.19 21.98
N SER A 294 -29.19 1.03 22.53
CA SER A 294 -29.05 1.50 23.91
C SER A 294 -28.93 0.27 24.81
N ARG A 295 -27.87 0.25 25.65
CA ARG A 295 -27.77 -0.74 26.73
C ARG A 295 -28.96 -0.51 27.66
N GLN A 296 -30.10 -1.16 27.42
CA GLN A 296 -31.00 -1.44 28.52
C GLN A 296 -30.24 -2.40 29.42
N ARG A 297 -29.68 -1.84 30.50
CA ARG A 297 -29.28 -2.61 31.69
C ARG A 297 -30.48 -3.50 32.02
N ARG A 298 -30.30 -4.82 31.91
CA ARG A 298 -31.01 -5.75 32.78
C ARG A 298 -30.25 -5.78 34.10
#